data_AF-A0A6L5XBP3-F1
#
_entry.id   AF-A0A6L5XBP3-F1
#
_cell.length_a   1.000
_cell.length_b   1.000
_cell.length_c   1.000
_cell.angle_alpha   90.00
_cell.angle_beta   90.00
_cell.angle_gamma   90.00
#
_symmetry.space_group_name_H-M   'P 1'
#
loop_
_entity.id
_entity.type
_entity.pdbx_description
1 polymer ?
#
loop_
_entity_poly.entity_id
_entity_poly.type
_entity_poly.pdbx_seq_one_letter_code
_entity_poly.pdbx_strand_id
1 'polypeptide(L)'
;MEKIYQSKNVYKATQDRLEYIFNEFDNIVCAFSGGKDSGLLYHLVLQYMEQHGIHRRISLMHQDFEAEYTETAKYVEKTFAESPDFVDKYWLCLPMAVRNAMSTFDPYWYPWHPDQKDIWVREIPEHPYVYTEANAPWFSRGMTDPQTQHAFGMWYRDNHPGKTIILLGLRAQESLHRYNAIVNKRHTYGGKQWITQDAKNLYSASPIYDWETEDVWTAYGKYGFPYNKLYDLYYKAGVKLDDMRVASPFIEFAADSLNLYRVIEPNTWAKVVGRVNGANFGAIYGNTK
;
A
#
# COMPACT_ATOMS: atom_id res chain seq x y z
N MET A 1 -8.96 -16.00 20.96
CA MET A 1 -8.73 -14.84 21.85
C MET A 1 -9.80 -13.82 21.52
N GLU A 2 -10.50 -13.33 22.54
CA GLU A 2 -11.50 -12.27 22.37
C GLU A 2 -10.85 -10.88 22.30
N LYS A 3 -11.50 -9.94 21.61
CA LYS A 3 -11.05 -8.54 21.52
C LYS A 3 -11.23 -7.87 22.88
N ILE A 4 -10.12 -7.42 23.47
CA ILE A 4 -10.13 -6.72 24.77
C ILE A 4 -10.13 -5.21 24.50
N TYR A 5 -11.21 -4.54 24.85
CA TYR A 5 -11.31 -3.10 24.73
C TYR A 5 -10.52 -2.40 25.84
N GLN A 6 -9.77 -1.37 25.47
CA GLN A 6 -9.06 -0.51 26.41
C GLN A 6 -9.81 0.82 26.58
N SER A 7 -9.52 1.56 27.64
CA SER A 7 -10.09 2.90 27.88
C SER A 7 -9.55 3.99 26.94
N LYS A 8 -8.53 3.65 26.12
CA LYS A 8 -7.87 4.55 25.17
C LYS A 8 -8.46 4.33 23.77
N ASN A 9 -8.83 5.42 23.10
CA ASN A 9 -9.29 5.35 21.71
C ASN A 9 -8.12 5.09 20.74
N VAL A 10 -8.43 4.60 19.55
CA VAL A 10 -7.45 4.19 18.54
C VAL A 10 -6.54 5.33 18.10
N TYR A 11 -7.06 6.57 18.03
CA TYR A 11 -6.25 7.76 17.72
C TYR A 11 -5.14 7.97 18.77
N LYS A 12 -5.50 8.06 20.05
CA LYS A 12 -4.53 8.23 21.15
C LYS A 12 -3.53 7.07 21.19
N ALA A 13 -4.00 5.84 21.00
CA ALA A 13 -3.12 4.68 20.93
C ALA A 13 -2.12 4.78 19.76
N THR A 14 -2.54 5.26 18.60
CA THR A 14 -1.64 5.54 17.47
C THR A 14 -0.65 6.65 17.78
N GLN A 15 -1.04 7.72 18.49
CA GLN A 15 -0.09 8.76 18.93
C GLN A 15 1.03 8.19 19.81
N ASP A 16 0.71 7.33 20.78
CA ASP A 16 1.74 6.67 21.61
C ASP A 16 2.66 5.76 20.78
N ARG A 17 2.11 5.09 19.76
CA ARG A 17 2.90 4.24 18.85
C ARG A 17 3.83 5.08 17.97
N LEU A 18 3.35 6.22 17.48
CA LEU A 18 4.17 7.17 16.72
C LEU A 18 5.28 7.76 17.60
N GLU A 19 4.97 8.16 18.84
CA GLU A 19 5.99 8.58 19.80
C GLU A 19 7.08 7.53 19.98
N TYR A 20 6.70 6.27 20.19
CA TYR A 20 7.66 5.18 20.26
C TYR A 20 8.49 5.06 18.99
N ILE A 21 7.86 5.12 17.81
CA ILE A 21 8.54 5.02 16.52
C ILE A 21 9.58 6.14 16.35
N PHE A 22 9.18 7.39 16.60
CA PHE A 22 10.05 8.55 16.41
C PHE A 22 11.21 8.59 17.43
N ASN A 23 11.04 8.01 18.62
CA ASN A 23 12.10 7.89 19.61
C ASN A 23 13.07 6.72 19.36
N GLU A 24 12.60 5.65 18.71
CA GLU A 24 13.34 4.38 18.60
C GLU A 24 14.05 4.20 17.25
N PHE A 25 13.47 4.74 16.16
CA PHE A 25 13.96 4.51 14.80
C PHE A 25 14.50 5.79 14.18
N ASP A 26 15.64 5.69 13.51
CA ASP A 26 16.33 6.80 12.85
C ASP A 26 15.67 7.12 11.50
N ASN A 27 15.31 6.08 10.74
CA ASN A 27 14.72 6.22 9.41
C ASN A 27 13.31 5.67 9.38
N ILE A 28 12.34 6.49 8.95
CA ILE A 28 10.92 6.12 8.87
C ILE A 28 10.47 6.20 7.41
N VAL A 29 9.93 5.10 6.89
CA VAL A 29 9.35 5.03 5.55
C VAL A 29 7.86 4.74 5.67
N CYS A 30 7.01 5.56 5.08
CA CYS A 30 5.57 5.27 4.94
C CYS A 30 5.34 4.52 3.63
N ALA A 31 4.88 3.27 3.70
CA ALA A 31 4.42 2.53 2.53
C ALA A 31 3.01 2.97 2.16
N PHE A 32 2.86 3.52 0.96
CA PHE A 32 1.66 4.20 0.50
C PHE A 32 1.10 3.52 -0.75
N SER A 33 -0.04 2.86 -0.60
CA SER A 33 -0.71 2.12 -1.67
C SER A 33 -1.79 2.91 -2.41
N GLY A 34 -1.99 4.19 -2.06
CA GLY A 34 -3.13 4.98 -2.55
C GLY A 34 -4.49 4.55 -1.98
N GLY A 35 -4.51 3.62 -1.02
CA GLY A 35 -5.73 3.20 -0.31
C GLY A 35 -6.03 4.06 0.92
N LYS A 36 -7.25 3.93 1.46
CA LYS A 36 -7.73 4.67 2.65
C LYS A 36 -6.83 4.46 3.87
N ASP A 37 -6.34 3.25 4.08
CA ASP A 37 -5.62 2.88 5.30
C ASP A 37 -4.17 3.39 5.28
N SER A 38 -3.49 3.24 4.13
CA SER A 38 -2.13 3.76 3.94
C SER A 38 -2.09 5.28 3.82
N GLY A 39 -3.10 5.89 3.19
CA GLY A 39 -3.26 7.34 3.18
C GLY A 39 -3.53 7.93 4.56
N LEU A 40 -4.38 7.30 5.37
CA LEU A 40 -4.64 7.75 6.73
C LEU A 40 -3.37 7.68 7.56
N LEU A 41 -2.63 6.57 7.49
CA LEU A 41 -1.38 6.41 8.22
C LEU A 41 -0.38 7.51 7.85
N TYR A 42 -0.21 7.81 6.57
CA TYR A 42 0.67 8.89 6.12
C TYR A 42 0.25 10.25 6.67
N HIS A 43 -1.03 10.60 6.59
CA HIS A 43 -1.54 11.87 7.14
C HIS A 43 -1.44 11.95 8.66
N LEU A 44 -1.64 10.85 9.39
CA LEU A 44 -1.43 10.79 10.84
C LEU A 44 0.04 10.99 11.21
N VAL A 45 0.99 10.46 10.42
CA VAL A 45 2.42 10.68 10.62
C VAL A 45 2.77 12.17 10.43
N LEU A 46 2.32 12.78 9.34
CA LEU A 46 2.55 14.22 9.09
C LEU A 46 1.94 15.09 10.20
N GLN A 47 0.69 14.80 10.57
CA GLN A 47 0.00 15.51 11.65
C GLN A 47 0.73 15.36 13.00
N TYR A 48 1.23 14.16 13.31
CA TYR A 48 2.04 13.93 14.52
C TYR A 48 3.31 14.77 14.50
N MET A 49 4.04 14.77 13.37
CA MET A 49 5.26 15.56 13.23
C MET A 49 5.00 17.05 13.44
N GLU A 50 3.92 17.57 12.85
CA GLU A 50 3.50 18.96 13.01
C GLU A 50 3.16 19.30 14.47
N GLN A 51 2.32 18.48 15.11
CA GLN A 51 1.87 18.69 16.50
C GLN A 51 3.02 18.63 17.52
N HIS A 52 4.08 17.89 17.21
CA HIS A 52 5.22 17.68 18.10
C HIS A 52 6.48 18.48 17.69
N GLY A 53 6.41 19.34 16.67
CA GLY A 53 7.55 20.14 16.22
C GLY A 53 8.72 19.30 15.71
N ILE A 54 8.43 18.17 15.06
CA ILE A 54 9.45 17.24 14.55
C ILE A 54 9.89 17.69 13.16
N HIS A 55 11.16 18.07 13.03
CA HIS A 55 11.75 18.59 11.78
C HIS A 55 12.66 17.62 11.04
N ARG A 56 12.62 16.32 11.38
CA ARG A 56 13.45 15.29 10.72
C ARG A 56 12.82 14.83 9.41
N ARG A 57 13.66 14.34 8.48
CA ARG A 57 13.18 13.75 7.22
C ARG A 57 12.52 12.40 7.45
N ILE A 58 11.53 12.09 6.62
CA ILE A 58 10.90 10.77 6.49
C ILE A 58 10.78 10.43 5.02
N SER A 59 10.46 9.18 4.70
CA SER A 59 10.29 8.74 3.32
C SER A 59 8.86 8.30 3.02
N LEU A 60 8.42 8.50 1.78
CA LEU A 60 7.16 8.00 1.23
C LEU A 60 7.48 7.07 0.07
N MET A 61 7.04 5.82 0.16
CA MET A 61 7.26 4.80 -0.88
C MET A 61 5.93 4.31 -1.43
N HIS A 62 5.78 4.33 -2.74
CA HIS A 62 4.64 3.77 -3.45
C HIS A 62 5.12 2.74 -4.46
N GLN A 63 4.53 1.54 -4.42
CA GLN A 63 4.77 0.51 -5.40
C GLN A 63 3.63 0.48 -6.41
N ASP A 64 3.98 0.76 -7.65
CA ASP A 64 3.05 1.03 -8.74
C ASP A 64 2.81 -0.22 -9.57
N PHE A 65 1.55 -0.64 -9.66
CA PHE A 65 1.15 -1.84 -10.38
C PHE A 65 0.72 -1.60 -11.83
N GLU A 66 0.97 -0.44 -12.46
CA GLU A 66 0.59 -0.10 -13.85
C GLU A 66 -0.94 0.06 -14.06
N ALA A 67 -1.73 -0.95 -13.70
CA ALA A 67 -3.15 -1.08 -13.95
C ALA A 67 -4.04 -0.67 -12.76
N GLU A 68 -3.62 0.35 -12.01
CA GLU A 68 -4.43 0.90 -10.92
C GLU A 68 -5.67 1.65 -11.45
N TYR A 69 -6.66 1.86 -10.57
CA TYR A 69 -7.77 2.75 -10.88
C TYR A 69 -7.26 4.17 -11.17
N THR A 70 -7.89 4.86 -12.11
CA THR A 70 -7.54 6.22 -12.51
C THR A 70 -7.58 7.19 -11.33
N GLU A 71 -8.60 7.09 -10.47
CA GLU A 71 -8.70 7.93 -9.27
C GLU A 71 -7.65 7.59 -8.20
N THR A 72 -7.18 6.34 -8.15
CA THR A 72 -6.03 5.95 -7.31
C THR A 72 -4.76 6.58 -7.83
N ALA A 73 -4.46 6.47 -9.13
CA ALA A 73 -3.27 7.06 -9.73
C ALA A 73 -3.22 8.58 -9.49
N LYS A 74 -4.36 9.28 -9.68
CA LYS A 74 -4.49 10.72 -9.38
C LYS A 74 -4.24 11.04 -7.91
N TYR A 75 -4.77 10.23 -7.00
CA TYR A 75 -4.56 10.43 -5.56
C TYR A 75 -3.09 10.23 -5.17
N VAL A 76 -2.43 9.21 -5.74
CA VAL A 76 -1.00 8.98 -5.54
C VAL A 76 -0.18 10.15 -6.07
N GLU A 77 -0.43 10.57 -7.31
CA GLU A 77 0.27 11.68 -7.94
C GLU A 77 0.12 12.96 -7.13
N LYS A 78 -1.10 13.30 -6.74
CA LYS A 78 -1.38 14.47 -5.90
C LYS A 78 -0.68 14.37 -4.55
N THR A 79 -0.74 13.22 -3.88
CA THR A 79 -0.09 13.03 -2.57
C THR A 79 1.42 13.21 -2.68
N PHE A 80 2.05 12.65 -3.71
CA PHE A 80 3.49 12.82 -3.94
C PHE A 80 3.84 14.26 -4.28
N ALA A 81 3.06 14.94 -5.13
CA ALA A 81 3.30 16.33 -5.50
C ALA A 81 3.17 17.29 -4.30
N GLU A 82 2.16 17.09 -3.46
CA GLU A 82 1.86 17.95 -2.29
C GLU A 82 2.62 17.55 -1.02
N SER A 83 3.36 16.43 -1.05
CA SER A 83 4.19 15.99 0.08
C SER A 83 5.27 17.04 0.43
N PRO A 84 5.43 17.40 1.72
CA PRO A 84 6.42 18.40 2.16
C PRO A 84 7.85 18.10 1.73
N ASP A 85 8.70 19.12 1.63
CA ASP A 85 10.10 19.01 1.19
C ASP A 85 10.99 18.10 2.06
N PHE A 86 10.59 17.86 3.31
CA PHE A 86 11.26 16.92 4.21
C PHE A 86 10.89 15.45 3.97
N VAL A 87 9.99 15.18 3.01
CA VAL A 87 9.57 13.84 2.63
C VAL A 87 10.34 13.39 1.39
N ASP A 88 11.23 12.42 1.57
CA ASP A 88 11.95 11.76 0.48
C ASP A 88 11.01 10.78 -0.24
N LYS A 89 10.93 10.87 -1.58
CA LYS A 89 9.89 10.21 -2.38
C LYS A 89 10.49 9.03 -3.16
N TYR A 90 9.79 7.90 -3.16
CA TYR A 90 10.19 6.68 -3.87
C TYR A 90 8.97 6.08 -4.59
N TRP A 91 8.85 6.30 -5.89
CA TRP A 91 7.76 5.75 -6.70
C TRP A 91 8.28 4.62 -7.58
N LEU A 92 7.91 3.38 -7.26
CA LEU A 92 8.50 2.18 -7.84
C LEU A 92 7.65 1.64 -9.00
N CYS A 93 8.09 1.85 -10.24
CA CYS A 93 7.52 1.31 -11.47
C CYS A 93 8.41 0.17 -11.99
N LEU A 94 8.29 -1.03 -11.41
CA LEU A 94 9.22 -2.15 -11.61
C LEU A 94 8.54 -3.40 -12.22
N PRO A 95 9.25 -4.17 -13.09
CA PRO A 95 8.77 -5.43 -13.68
C PRO A 95 8.84 -6.62 -12.73
N MET A 96 8.24 -6.46 -11.55
CA MET A 96 8.11 -7.50 -10.55
C MET A 96 7.09 -8.58 -10.94
N ALA A 97 7.29 -9.81 -10.50
CA ALA A 97 6.34 -10.89 -10.70
C ALA A 97 5.12 -10.70 -9.79
N VAL A 98 3.99 -10.30 -10.38
CA VAL A 98 2.72 -10.14 -9.66
C VAL A 98 1.84 -11.34 -9.98
N ARG A 99 1.36 -12.02 -8.93
CA ARG A 99 0.54 -13.22 -9.12
C ARG A 99 -0.72 -12.89 -9.90
N ASN A 100 -0.99 -13.68 -10.93
CA ASN A 100 -2.19 -13.62 -11.74
C ASN A 100 -3.10 -14.80 -11.36
N ALA A 101 -4.13 -14.53 -10.57
CA ALA A 101 -5.11 -15.54 -10.18
C ALA A 101 -6.06 -15.93 -11.32
N MET A 102 -6.02 -15.21 -12.46
CA MET A 102 -6.99 -15.35 -13.54
C MET A 102 -6.53 -16.29 -14.65
N SER A 103 -5.28 -16.79 -14.60
CA SER A 103 -4.73 -17.73 -15.58
C SER A 103 -3.86 -18.78 -14.89
N THR A 104 -4.12 -20.05 -15.21
CA THR A 104 -3.24 -21.17 -14.83
C THR A 104 -2.05 -21.32 -15.79
N PHE A 105 -2.16 -20.79 -17.01
CA PHE A 105 -1.10 -20.81 -18.03
C PHE A 105 -0.04 -19.73 -17.77
N ASP A 106 -0.50 -18.55 -17.34
CA ASP A 106 0.34 -17.40 -17.02
C ASP A 106 0.12 -17.00 -15.56
N PRO A 107 0.74 -17.72 -14.60
CA PRO A 107 0.50 -17.53 -13.17
C PRO A 107 1.05 -16.20 -12.64
N TYR A 108 1.80 -15.46 -13.46
CA TYR A 108 2.32 -14.14 -13.15
C TYR A 108 2.11 -13.19 -14.33
N TRP A 109 1.92 -11.92 -14.01
CA TRP A 109 2.05 -10.81 -14.93
C TRP A 109 3.07 -9.81 -14.37
N TYR A 110 3.65 -9.00 -15.24
CA TYR A 110 4.81 -8.17 -14.92
C TYR A 110 4.50 -6.71 -15.29
N PRO A 111 3.98 -5.87 -14.37
CA PRO A 111 3.74 -4.45 -14.65
C PRO A 111 5.03 -3.78 -15.11
N TRP A 112 4.96 -2.78 -15.99
CA TRP A 112 6.15 -2.03 -16.44
C TRP A 112 7.25 -2.89 -17.12
N HIS A 113 6.93 -4.09 -17.62
CA HIS A 113 7.90 -4.90 -18.36
C HIS A 113 8.29 -4.18 -19.67
N PRO A 114 9.57 -3.86 -19.90
CA PRO A 114 9.99 -3.01 -21.01
C PRO A 114 9.71 -3.63 -22.38
N ASP A 115 9.79 -4.96 -22.50
CA ASP A 115 9.48 -5.67 -23.75
C ASP A 115 7.97 -5.69 -24.08
N GLN A 116 7.13 -5.15 -23.19
CA GLN A 116 5.68 -5.05 -23.34
C GLN A 116 5.19 -3.60 -23.33
N LYS A 117 6.09 -2.63 -23.56
CA LYS A 117 5.79 -1.20 -23.48
C LYS A 117 4.59 -0.79 -24.35
N ASP A 118 4.49 -1.33 -25.57
CA ASP A 118 3.43 -0.98 -26.52
C ASP A 118 2.01 -1.35 -26.05
N ILE A 119 1.90 -2.23 -25.05
CA ILE A 119 0.63 -2.69 -24.50
C ILE A 119 0.42 -2.26 -23.05
N TRP A 120 1.27 -1.39 -22.49
CA TRP A 120 1.09 -0.87 -21.13
C TRP A 120 -0.25 -0.15 -20.98
N VAL A 121 -0.85 -0.27 -19.80
CA VAL A 121 -2.14 0.35 -19.49
C VAL A 121 -2.03 1.88 -19.45
N ARG A 122 -0.87 2.41 -19.04
CA ARG A 122 -0.56 3.85 -19.01
C ARG A 122 0.94 4.07 -19.10
N GLU A 123 1.34 5.33 -19.28
CA GLU A 123 2.73 5.75 -19.25
C GLU A 123 3.29 5.77 -17.82
N ILE A 124 4.62 5.62 -17.72
CA ILE A 124 5.36 5.82 -16.47
C ILE A 124 5.27 7.31 -16.08
N PRO A 125 4.99 7.65 -14.81
CA PRO A 125 5.00 9.04 -14.36
C PRO A 125 6.39 9.69 -14.55
N GLU A 126 6.42 10.93 -15.05
CA GLU A 126 7.67 11.65 -15.32
C GLU A 126 8.09 12.50 -14.12
N HIS A 127 8.71 11.87 -13.12
CA HIS A 127 9.21 12.56 -11.92
C HIS A 127 10.61 12.08 -11.51
N PRO A 128 11.43 12.95 -10.87
CA PRO A 128 12.79 12.59 -10.47
C PRO A 128 12.86 11.49 -9.39
N TYR A 129 11.76 11.25 -8.69
CA TYR A 129 11.61 10.22 -7.65
C TYR A 129 11.02 8.90 -8.17
N VAL A 130 10.90 8.73 -9.49
CA VAL A 130 10.41 7.50 -10.11
C VAL A 130 11.58 6.54 -10.34
N TYR A 131 11.39 5.33 -9.83
CA TYR A 131 12.33 4.22 -9.91
C TYR A 131 11.80 3.17 -10.88
N THR A 132 12.57 2.91 -11.92
CA THR A 132 12.37 1.87 -12.92
C THR A 132 13.52 0.88 -12.85
N GLU A 133 13.50 -0.15 -13.70
CA GLU A 133 14.62 -1.09 -13.82
C GLU A 133 15.97 -0.39 -14.08
N ALA A 134 15.97 0.78 -14.72
CA ALA A 134 17.20 1.51 -15.06
C ALA A 134 17.90 2.17 -13.87
N ASN A 135 17.20 2.47 -12.78
CA ASN A 135 17.73 3.23 -11.64
C ASN A 135 17.38 2.64 -10.27
N ALA A 136 16.87 1.40 -10.22
CA ALA A 136 16.62 0.65 -8.99
C ALA A 136 17.69 -0.44 -8.76
N PRO A 137 18.86 -0.11 -8.19
CA PRO A 137 19.98 -1.06 -8.04
C PRO A 137 19.70 -2.26 -7.14
N TRP A 138 18.59 -2.26 -6.40
CA TRP A 138 18.14 -3.36 -5.55
C TRP A 138 17.20 -4.34 -6.26
N PHE A 139 16.74 -4.01 -7.46
CA PHE A 139 15.76 -4.80 -8.18
C PHE A 139 16.43 -5.74 -9.18
N SER A 140 15.92 -6.97 -9.24
CA SER A 140 16.24 -7.93 -10.30
C SER A 140 14.95 -8.55 -10.82
N ARG A 141 14.86 -8.73 -12.15
CA ARG A 141 13.73 -9.44 -12.77
C ARG A 141 13.53 -10.82 -12.13
N GLY A 142 12.27 -11.22 -11.98
CA GLY A 142 11.88 -12.45 -11.31
C GLY A 142 11.62 -12.31 -9.80
N MET A 143 11.98 -11.17 -9.19
CA MET A 143 11.50 -10.85 -7.84
C MET A 143 9.98 -10.71 -7.86
N THR A 144 9.31 -11.40 -6.92
CA THR A 144 7.88 -11.17 -6.64
C THR A 144 7.67 -9.80 -5.99
N ASP A 145 6.42 -9.32 -5.96
CA ASP A 145 6.04 -8.10 -5.22
C ASP A 145 6.60 -8.09 -3.77
N PRO A 146 6.35 -9.10 -2.90
CA PRO A 146 6.92 -9.09 -1.54
C PRO A 146 8.45 -9.09 -1.50
N GLN A 147 9.11 -9.79 -2.44
CA GLN A 147 10.56 -9.77 -2.54
C GLN A 147 11.09 -8.40 -2.96
N THR A 148 10.37 -7.70 -3.85
CA THR A 148 10.70 -6.35 -4.32
C THR A 148 10.60 -5.36 -3.17
N GLN A 149 9.53 -5.41 -2.36
CA GLN A 149 9.38 -4.59 -1.16
C GLN A 149 10.51 -4.86 -0.14
N HIS A 150 10.85 -6.14 0.08
CA HIS A 150 11.93 -6.51 0.99
C HIS A 150 13.30 -6.04 0.49
N ALA A 151 13.58 -6.18 -0.81
CA ALA A 151 14.82 -5.72 -1.44
C ALA A 151 14.96 -4.20 -1.35
N PHE A 152 13.88 -3.45 -1.59
CA PHE A 152 13.83 -2.01 -1.34
C PHE A 152 14.17 -1.69 0.12
N GLY A 153 13.55 -2.37 1.08
CA GLY A 153 13.81 -2.14 2.51
C GLY A 153 15.27 -2.40 2.92
N MET A 154 15.86 -3.48 2.39
CA MET A 154 17.27 -3.81 2.61
C MET A 154 18.20 -2.74 2.01
N TRP A 155 17.97 -2.35 0.76
CA TRP A 155 18.73 -1.29 0.10
C TRP A 155 18.58 0.06 0.81
N TYR A 156 17.36 0.42 1.19
CA TYR A 156 17.10 1.67 1.90
C TYR A 156 17.87 1.70 3.21
N ARG A 157 17.81 0.62 4.01
CA ARG A 157 18.59 0.48 5.25
C ARG A 157 20.09 0.63 4.99
N ASP A 158 20.62 0.00 3.93
CA ASP A 158 22.06 0.03 3.66
C ASP A 158 22.57 1.41 3.24
N ASN A 159 21.67 2.27 2.76
CA ASN A 159 21.99 3.65 2.37
C ASN A 159 21.63 4.69 3.45
N HIS A 160 21.04 4.27 4.57
CA HIS A 160 20.65 5.17 5.67
C HIS A 160 21.13 4.61 7.02
N PRO A 161 22.12 5.24 7.68
CA PRO A 161 22.61 4.79 8.98
C PRO A 161 21.49 4.68 10.04
N GLY A 162 21.61 3.73 10.95
CA GLY A 162 20.67 3.54 12.06
C GLY A 162 19.58 2.50 11.83
N LYS A 163 18.55 2.51 12.67
CA LYS A 163 17.39 1.61 12.58
C LYS A 163 16.38 2.17 11.60
N THR A 164 15.98 1.35 10.64
CA THR A 164 14.97 1.68 9.63
C THR A 164 13.66 0.97 9.93
N ILE A 165 12.55 1.71 9.88
CA ILE A 165 11.20 1.15 9.99
C ILE A 165 10.31 1.53 8.81
N ILE A 166 9.62 0.53 8.25
CA ILE A 166 8.60 0.69 7.21
C ILE A 166 7.22 0.60 7.85
N LEU A 167 6.45 1.68 7.75
CA LEU A 167 5.09 1.78 8.29
C LEU A 167 4.08 1.31 7.24
N LEU A 168 3.24 0.36 7.63
CA LEU A 168 2.23 -0.29 6.79
C LEU A 168 0.82 0.08 7.28
N GLY A 169 -0.05 0.52 6.36
CA GLY A 169 -1.47 0.77 6.61
C GLY A 169 -2.30 -0.51 6.75
N LEU A 170 -1.84 -1.47 7.54
CA LEU A 170 -2.47 -2.79 7.73
C LEU A 170 -3.32 -2.79 9.01
N ARG A 171 -4.57 -3.25 8.92
CA ARG A 171 -5.50 -3.40 10.05
C ARG A 171 -5.90 -4.86 10.27
N ALA A 172 -6.07 -5.24 11.54
CA ALA A 172 -6.43 -6.60 11.95
C ALA A 172 -7.85 -7.01 11.49
N GLN A 173 -8.79 -6.05 11.47
CA GLN A 173 -10.18 -6.30 11.06
C GLN A 173 -10.30 -6.71 9.57
N GLU A 174 -9.31 -6.39 8.74
CA GLU A 174 -9.43 -6.55 7.29
C GLU A 174 -9.42 -8.00 6.82
N SER A 175 -8.80 -8.93 7.55
CA SER A 175 -8.92 -10.37 7.30
C SER A 175 -8.36 -11.20 8.46
N LEU A 176 -8.76 -12.48 8.55
CA LEU A 176 -8.17 -13.44 9.48
C LEU A 176 -6.65 -13.60 9.27
N HIS A 177 -6.19 -13.51 8.01
CA HIS A 177 -4.76 -13.51 7.70
C HIS A 177 -4.04 -12.28 8.27
N ARG A 178 -4.63 -11.09 8.17
CA ARG A 178 -4.06 -9.86 8.74
C ARG A 178 -4.10 -9.86 10.26
N TYR A 179 -5.18 -10.36 10.86
CA TYR A 179 -5.26 -10.61 12.31
C TYR A 179 -4.13 -11.53 12.77
N ASN A 180 -3.95 -12.69 12.11
CA ASN A 180 -2.90 -13.64 12.45
C ASN A 180 -1.49 -13.06 12.22
N ALA A 181 -1.32 -12.25 11.16
CA ALA A 181 -0.08 -11.56 10.88
C ALA A 181 0.31 -10.55 11.97
N ILE A 182 -0.63 -10.10 12.81
CA ILE A 182 -0.37 -9.20 13.96
C ILE A 182 -0.29 -9.99 15.27
N VAL A 183 -1.23 -10.90 15.53
CA VAL A 183 -1.41 -11.55 16.84
C VAL A 183 -0.48 -12.74 17.06
N ASN A 184 -0.09 -13.44 15.99
CA ASN A 184 0.74 -14.65 16.08
C ASN A 184 2.18 -14.40 15.59
N LYS A 185 2.69 -13.17 15.71
CA LYS A 185 4.03 -12.84 15.24
C LYS A 185 5.11 -13.56 16.04
N ARG A 186 5.99 -14.27 15.33
CA ARG A 186 7.16 -14.97 15.92
C ARG A 186 8.33 -14.04 16.26
N HIS A 187 8.41 -12.86 15.63
CA HIS A 187 9.56 -11.94 15.72
C HIS A 187 9.13 -10.52 16.11
N THR A 188 8.53 -10.38 17.30
CA THR A 188 8.14 -9.06 17.82
C THR A 188 9.34 -8.26 18.28
N TYR A 189 9.28 -6.94 18.12
CA TYR A 189 10.32 -6.04 18.62
C TYR A 189 9.91 -5.43 19.96
N GLY A 190 10.72 -5.66 21.01
CA GLY A 190 10.49 -5.07 22.34
C GLY A 190 9.12 -5.42 22.94
N GLY A 191 8.59 -6.62 22.66
CA GLY A 191 7.26 -7.06 23.10
C GLY A 191 6.09 -6.39 22.37
N LYS A 192 6.34 -5.57 21.34
CA LYS A 192 5.31 -4.89 20.56
C LYS A 192 4.88 -5.74 19.37
N GLN A 193 3.70 -6.36 19.48
CA GLN A 193 3.11 -7.23 18.45
C GLN A 193 2.90 -6.51 17.09
N TRP A 194 2.77 -5.18 17.12
CA TRP A 194 2.58 -4.37 15.91
C TRP A 194 3.89 -4.00 15.21
N ILE A 195 5.06 -4.43 15.71
CA ILE A 195 6.38 -4.26 15.07
C ILE A 195 7.01 -5.63 14.79
N THR A 196 7.48 -5.84 13.56
CA THR A 196 8.28 -7.01 13.15
C THR A 196 9.73 -6.59 12.94
N GLN A 197 10.68 -7.42 13.34
CA GLN A 197 12.05 -7.34 12.86
C GLN A 197 12.19 -8.17 11.57
N ASP A 198 12.33 -7.50 10.43
CA ASP A 198 12.45 -8.16 9.12
C ASP A 198 13.90 -8.54 8.80
N ALA A 199 14.87 -7.73 9.25
CA ALA A 199 16.29 -8.04 9.24
C ALA A 199 17.04 -7.27 10.34
N LYS A 200 18.37 -7.40 10.42
CA LYS A 200 19.18 -6.53 11.29
C LYS A 200 18.97 -5.08 10.86
N ASN A 201 18.57 -4.23 11.81
CA ASN A 201 18.28 -2.80 11.62
C ASN A 201 17.17 -2.48 10.60
N LEU A 202 16.35 -3.46 10.20
CA LEU A 202 15.19 -3.26 9.33
C LEU A 202 13.94 -3.85 9.99
N TYR A 203 12.91 -3.02 10.09
CA TYR A 203 11.69 -3.34 10.79
C TYR A 203 10.47 -2.91 9.98
N SER A 204 9.33 -3.55 10.25
CA SER A 204 8.04 -3.12 9.74
C SER A 204 7.06 -2.92 10.89
N ALA A 205 6.16 -1.95 10.76
CA ALA A 205 5.15 -1.68 11.77
C ALA A 205 3.78 -1.42 11.18
N SER A 206 2.74 -1.73 11.96
CA SER A 206 1.34 -1.42 11.62
C SER A 206 0.73 -0.54 12.71
N PRO A 207 0.99 0.79 12.73
CA PRO A 207 0.60 1.65 13.86
C PRO A 207 -0.91 1.83 14.03
N ILE A 208 -1.68 1.51 12.99
CA ILE A 208 -3.15 1.60 12.96
C ILE A 208 -3.82 0.22 13.00
N TYR A 209 -3.11 -0.82 13.45
CA TYR A 209 -3.57 -2.21 13.34
C TYR A 209 -4.92 -2.52 13.99
N ASP A 210 -5.31 -1.75 15.00
CA ASP A 210 -6.53 -1.91 15.81
C ASP A 210 -7.67 -0.99 15.38
N TRP A 211 -7.49 -0.22 14.31
CA TRP A 211 -8.53 0.65 13.76
C TRP A 211 -9.60 -0.14 13.02
N GLU A 212 -10.85 0.29 13.17
CA GLU A 212 -11.96 -0.20 12.37
C GLU A 212 -12.22 0.68 11.13
N THR A 213 -12.99 0.17 10.17
CA THR A 213 -13.33 0.91 8.95
C THR A 213 -14.00 2.25 9.26
N GLU A 214 -14.88 2.27 10.26
CA GLU A 214 -15.56 3.46 10.75
C GLU A 214 -14.58 4.45 11.39
N ASP A 215 -13.59 3.98 12.14
CA ASP A 215 -12.55 4.83 12.72
C ASP A 215 -11.76 5.54 11.61
N VAL A 216 -11.40 4.80 10.55
CA VAL A 216 -10.67 5.33 9.39
C VAL A 216 -11.45 6.48 8.75
N TRP A 217 -12.72 6.25 8.42
CA TRP A 217 -13.56 7.28 7.80
C TRP A 217 -13.89 8.44 8.74
N THR A 218 -14.07 8.15 10.04
CA THR A 218 -14.25 9.17 11.06
C THR A 218 -13.03 10.10 11.12
N ALA A 219 -11.81 9.56 11.03
CA ALA A 219 -10.60 10.39 11.01
C ALA A 219 -10.49 11.26 9.74
N TYR A 220 -10.78 10.71 8.55
CA TYR A 220 -10.83 11.50 7.32
C TYR A 220 -11.80 12.68 7.43
N GLY A 221 -13.03 12.41 7.91
CA GLY A 221 -14.05 13.45 8.08
C GLY A 221 -13.70 14.46 9.18
N LYS A 222 -13.16 13.99 10.31
CA LYS A 222 -12.83 14.83 11.46
C LYS A 222 -11.65 15.77 11.21
N TYR A 223 -10.62 15.30 10.52
CA TYR A 223 -9.39 16.05 10.30
C TYR A 223 -9.28 16.67 8.90
N GLY A 224 -10.26 16.42 8.03
CA GLY A 224 -10.28 16.98 6.68
C GLY A 224 -9.16 16.47 5.77
N PHE A 225 -8.66 15.26 6.02
CA PHE A 225 -7.59 14.69 5.20
C PHE A 225 -8.07 14.41 3.76
N PRO A 226 -7.23 14.66 2.74
CA PRO A 226 -7.56 14.27 1.38
C PRO A 226 -7.56 12.74 1.28
N TYR A 227 -8.48 12.18 0.49
CA TYR A 227 -8.61 10.75 0.29
C TYR A 227 -8.83 10.41 -1.19
N ASN A 228 -8.59 9.15 -1.53
CA ASN A 228 -8.78 8.63 -2.87
C ASN A 228 -10.25 8.69 -3.32
N LYS A 229 -10.53 9.37 -4.42
CA LYS A 229 -11.89 9.56 -4.94
C LYS A 229 -12.52 8.30 -5.55
N LEU A 230 -11.75 7.22 -5.71
CA LEU A 230 -12.30 5.89 -5.98
C LEU A 230 -13.34 5.46 -4.93
N TYR A 231 -13.16 5.85 -3.65
CA TYR A 231 -14.12 5.47 -2.61
C TYR A 231 -15.49 6.11 -2.80
N ASP A 232 -15.56 7.29 -3.42
CA ASP A 232 -16.84 7.92 -3.80
C ASP A 232 -17.51 7.13 -4.94
N LEU A 233 -16.73 6.57 -5.86
CA LEU A 233 -17.22 5.71 -6.93
C LEU A 233 -17.71 4.36 -6.40
N TYR A 234 -16.97 3.75 -5.47
CA TYR A 234 -17.41 2.54 -4.77
C TYR A 234 -18.71 2.76 -4.00
N TYR A 235 -18.83 3.89 -3.30
CA TYR A 235 -20.07 4.23 -2.60
C TYR A 235 -21.25 4.35 -3.58
N LYS A 236 -21.07 5.07 -4.69
CA LYS A 236 -22.09 5.19 -5.75
C LYS A 236 -22.45 3.85 -6.40
N ALA A 237 -21.50 2.93 -6.47
CA ALA A 237 -21.72 1.57 -6.97
C ALA A 237 -22.34 0.62 -5.93
N GLY A 238 -22.63 1.10 -4.71
CA GLY A 238 -23.28 0.30 -3.66
C GLY A 238 -22.35 -0.68 -2.93
N VAL A 239 -21.03 -0.50 -3.03
CA VAL A 239 -20.06 -1.30 -2.29
C VAL A 239 -20.15 -0.96 -0.80
N LYS A 240 -20.18 -1.96 0.08
CA LYS A 240 -20.15 -1.74 1.52
C LYS A 240 -18.80 -1.18 1.94
N LEU A 241 -18.77 -0.31 2.95
CA LEU A 241 -17.52 0.32 3.42
C LEU A 241 -16.42 -0.70 3.74
N ASP A 242 -16.78 -1.82 4.37
CA ASP A 242 -15.85 -2.88 4.73
C ASP A 242 -15.26 -3.62 3.51
N ASP A 243 -15.94 -3.61 2.37
CA ASP A 243 -15.51 -4.28 1.15
C ASP A 243 -14.66 -3.35 0.25
N MET A 244 -14.62 -2.05 0.53
CA MET A 244 -13.88 -1.08 -0.28
C MET A 244 -12.36 -1.25 -0.11
N ARG A 245 -11.68 -1.71 -1.16
CA ARG A 245 -10.24 -1.95 -1.19
C ARG A 245 -9.60 -1.41 -2.47
N VAL A 246 -8.37 -0.94 -2.33
CA VAL A 246 -7.44 -0.68 -3.43
C VAL A 246 -6.46 -1.84 -3.42
N ALA A 247 -6.50 -2.67 -4.44
CA ALA A 247 -5.57 -3.78 -4.64
C ALA A 247 -5.34 -3.95 -6.14
N SER A 248 -4.24 -4.62 -6.50
CA SER A 248 -4.06 -5.10 -7.88
C SER A 248 -5.26 -5.96 -8.25
N PRO A 249 -5.96 -5.67 -9.38
CA PRO A 249 -7.22 -6.34 -9.70
C PRO A 249 -7.06 -7.83 -10.08
N PHE A 250 -5.83 -8.34 -10.16
CA PHE A 250 -5.51 -9.68 -10.65
C PHE A 250 -5.09 -10.67 -9.55
N ILE A 251 -5.16 -10.26 -8.28
CA ILE A 251 -4.91 -11.15 -7.15
C ILE A 251 -6.18 -11.90 -6.73
N GLU A 252 -6.03 -13.01 -6.03
CA GLU A 252 -7.11 -13.97 -5.70
C GLU A 252 -8.33 -13.33 -5.01
N PHE A 253 -8.14 -12.28 -4.21
CA PHE A 253 -9.22 -11.54 -3.53
C PHE A 253 -9.95 -10.53 -4.42
N ALA A 254 -9.47 -10.29 -5.63
CA ALA A 254 -10.03 -9.31 -6.55
C ALA A 254 -10.90 -9.93 -7.65
N ALA A 255 -10.98 -11.27 -7.73
CA ALA A 255 -11.80 -11.97 -8.73
C ALA A 255 -13.27 -11.51 -8.70
N ASP A 256 -13.85 -11.41 -7.51
CA ASP A 256 -15.23 -10.94 -7.29
C ASP A 256 -15.39 -9.44 -7.64
N SER A 257 -14.30 -8.67 -7.56
CA SER A 257 -14.25 -7.23 -7.82
C SER A 257 -13.91 -6.86 -9.26
N LEU A 258 -13.45 -7.79 -10.10
CA LEU A 258 -13.05 -7.52 -11.49
C LEU A 258 -14.20 -6.99 -12.35
N ASN A 259 -15.42 -7.46 -12.12
CA ASN A 259 -16.59 -6.91 -12.82
C ASN A 259 -16.85 -5.46 -12.40
N LEU A 260 -16.68 -5.13 -11.12
CA LEU A 260 -16.79 -3.74 -10.65
C LEU A 260 -15.67 -2.87 -11.22
N TYR A 261 -14.43 -3.39 -11.28
CA TYR A 261 -13.31 -2.71 -11.94
C TYR A 261 -13.68 -2.36 -13.38
N ARG A 262 -14.21 -3.32 -14.16
CA ARG A 262 -14.67 -3.09 -15.53
C ARG A 262 -15.73 -1.99 -15.64
N VAL A 263 -16.67 -1.94 -14.69
CA VAL A 263 -17.75 -0.93 -14.69
C VAL A 263 -17.22 0.47 -14.33
N ILE A 264 -16.29 0.55 -13.38
CA ILE A 264 -15.71 1.83 -12.93
C ILE A 264 -14.66 2.36 -13.92
N GLU A 265 -13.88 1.46 -14.54
CA GLU A 265 -12.71 1.78 -15.38
C GLU A 265 -12.82 1.17 -16.79
N PRO A 266 -13.84 1.49 -17.60
CA PRO A 266 -14.05 0.83 -18.90
C PRO A 266 -12.88 1.02 -19.88
N ASN A 267 -12.23 2.19 -19.86
CA ASN A 267 -11.09 2.49 -20.74
C ASN A 267 -9.83 1.73 -20.31
N THR A 268 -9.52 1.73 -19.01
CA THR A 268 -8.40 1.00 -18.43
C THR A 268 -8.60 -0.51 -18.62
N TRP A 269 -9.85 -0.98 -18.44
CA TRP A 269 -10.24 -2.37 -18.68
C TRP A 269 -9.93 -2.83 -20.10
N ALA A 270 -10.25 -2.03 -21.12
CA ALA A 270 -9.98 -2.39 -22.50
C ALA A 270 -8.49 -2.68 -22.76
N LYS A 271 -7.59 -1.94 -22.10
CA LYS A 271 -6.14 -2.19 -22.16
C LYS A 271 -5.73 -3.40 -21.32
N VAL A 272 -6.27 -3.52 -20.11
CA VAL A 272 -6.04 -4.64 -19.20
C VAL A 272 -6.33 -5.99 -19.86
N VAL A 273 -7.40 -6.08 -20.66
CA VAL A 273 -7.76 -7.31 -21.40
C VAL A 273 -6.66 -7.76 -22.37
N GLY A 274 -5.94 -6.83 -22.99
CA GLY A 274 -4.78 -7.12 -23.84
C GLY A 274 -3.46 -7.26 -23.07
N ARG A 275 -3.43 -6.81 -21.81
CA ARG A 275 -2.24 -6.77 -20.95
C ARG A 275 -2.08 -8.00 -20.07
N VAL A 276 -3.19 -8.52 -19.53
CA VAL A 276 -3.20 -9.57 -18.51
C VAL A 276 -4.03 -10.76 -18.97
N ASN A 277 -3.34 -11.86 -19.24
CA ASN A 277 -3.99 -13.09 -19.69
C ASN A 277 -4.99 -13.61 -18.66
N GLY A 278 -6.19 -13.99 -19.13
CA GLY A 278 -7.27 -14.47 -18.28
C GLY A 278 -8.15 -13.37 -17.66
N ALA A 279 -7.79 -12.08 -17.77
CA ALA A 279 -8.57 -10.99 -17.19
C ALA A 279 -10.05 -10.99 -17.64
N ASN A 280 -10.30 -11.11 -18.95
CA ASN A 280 -11.67 -11.14 -19.48
C ASN A 280 -12.45 -12.39 -19.05
N PHE A 281 -11.80 -13.56 -19.05
CA PHE A 281 -12.43 -14.80 -18.59
C PHE A 281 -12.82 -14.70 -17.12
N GLY A 282 -11.90 -14.18 -16.30
CA GLY A 282 -12.10 -13.92 -14.89
C GLY A 282 -13.25 -12.95 -14.58
N ALA A 283 -13.36 -11.86 -15.34
CA ALA A 283 -14.44 -10.89 -15.14
C ALA A 283 -15.83 -11.44 -15.49
N ILE A 284 -15.92 -12.36 -16.46
CA ILE A 284 -17.19 -13.00 -16.86
C ILE A 284 -17.57 -14.11 -15.88
N TYR A 285 -16.61 -14.96 -15.52
CA TYR A 285 -16.90 -16.23 -14.84
C TYR A 285 -16.49 -16.29 -13.36
N GLY A 286 -15.77 -15.28 -12.83
CA GLY A 286 -15.28 -15.29 -11.45
C GLY A 286 -16.35 -15.45 -10.37
N ASN A 287 -17.59 -15.06 -10.69
CA ASN A 287 -18.75 -15.17 -9.80
C ASN A 287 -19.68 -16.36 -10.11
N THR A 288 -19.32 -17.23 -11.06
CA THR A 288 -20.11 -18.43 -11.39
C THR A 288 -19.69 -19.57 -10.45
N LYS A 289 -20.64 -20.07 -9.66
CA LYS A 289 -20.48 -21.26 -8.82
C LYS A 289 -20.91 -22.52 -9.55
#